data_AF-A0A1G5VRT8-F1
#
_entry.id   AF-A0A1G5VRT8-F1
#
_cell.length_a   1.000
_cell.length_b   1.000
_cell.length_c   1.000
_cell.angle_alpha   90.00
_cell.angle_beta   90.00
_cell.angle_gamma   90.00
#
_symmetry.space_group_name_H-M   'P 1'
#
loop_
_entity.id
_entity.type
_entity.pdbx_description
1 polymer ?
#
loop_
_entity_poly.entity_id
_entity_poly.type
_entity_poly.pdbx_seq_one_letter_code
_entity_poly.pdbx_strand_id
1 'polypeptide(L)' 'MKVFDANTFGEVIKRQRKKMGYTQKYICEVSGISASYISDLENGKATIELGKAIQLANLLGIDVELTERG' A
#
# COMPACT_ATOMS: atom_id res chain seq x y z
N MET A 1 -6.09 -7.51 -11.05
CA MET A 1 -6.98 -6.32 -10.97
C MET A 1 -6.20 -5.14 -11.54
N LYS A 2 -6.81 -4.31 -12.40
CA LYS A 2 -6.13 -3.11 -12.91
C LYS A 2 -6.27 -1.96 -11.89
N VAL A 3 -5.18 -1.23 -11.66
CA VAL A 3 -5.13 -0.05 -10.77
C VAL A 3 -4.88 1.18 -11.64
N PHE A 4 -5.75 2.19 -11.52
CA PHE A 4 -5.68 3.39 -12.36
C PHE A 4 -5.45 4.67 -11.58
N ASP A 5 -5.66 4.65 -10.26
CA ASP A 5 -5.54 5.81 -9.39
C ASP A 5 -5.04 5.41 -7.98
N ALA A 6 -4.68 6.43 -7.20
CA ALA A 6 -4.15 6.26 -5.86
C ALA A 6 -5.17 5.67 -4.87
N ASN A 7 -6.47 5.93 -5.04
CA ASN A 7 -7.53 5.38 -4.18
C ASN A 7 -7.60 3.86 -4.34
N THR A 8 -7.67 3.40 -5.58
CA THR A 8 -7.70 1.98 -5.94
C THR A 8 -6.42 1.29 -5.45
N PHE A 9 -5.26 1.94 -5.60
CA PHE A 9 -4.00 1.42 -5.05
C PHE A 9 -4.08 1.27 -3.51
N GLY A 10 -4.45 2.33 -2.81
CA GLY A 10 -4.55 2.36 -1.35
C GLY A 10 -5.54 1.31 -0.81
N GLU A 11 -6.66 1.12 -1.49
CA GLU A 11 -7.64 0.10 -1.12
C GLU A 11 -7.09 -1.32 -1.24
N VAL A 12 -6.31 -1.63 -2.30
CA VAL A 12 -5.64 -2.92 -2.45
C VAL A 12 -4.68 -3.18 -1.30
N ILE A 13 -3.85 -2.20 -0.95
CA ILE A 13 -2.93 -2.27 0.20
C ILE A 13 -3.70 -2.54 1.49
N LYS A 14 -4.74 -1.75 1.77
CA LYS A 14 -5.57 -1.86 2.98
C LYS A 14 -6.24 -3.22 3.08
N ARG A 15 -6.79 -3.72 1.98
CA ARG A 15 -7.46 -5.02 1.91
C ARG A 15 -6.47 -6.15 2.18
N GLN A 16 -5.28 -6.11 1.59
CA GLN A 16 -4.27 -7.12 1.81
C GLN A 16 -3.78 -7.11 3.26
N ARG A 17 -3.48 -5.94 3.83
CA ARG A 17 -3.11 -5.83 5.26
C ARG A 17 -4.17 -6.45 6.17
N LYS A 18 -5.44 -6.14 5.94
CA LYS A 18 -6.56 -6.73 6.71
C LYS A 18 -6.69 -8.24 6.50
N LYS A 19 -6.50 -8.73 5.27
CA LYS A 19 -6.52 -10.17 4.94
C LYS A 19 -5.45 -10.94 5.72
N MET A 20 -4.30 -10.33 5.95
CA MET A 20 -3.22 -10.90 6.77
C MET A 20 -3.45 -10.74 8.29
N GLY A 21 -4.54 -10.08 8.73
CA GLY A 21 -4.83 -9.84 10.14
C GLY A 21 -3.96 -8.76 10.79
N TYR A 22 -3.26 -7.95 9.99
CA TYR A 22 -2.33 -6.96 10.50
C TYR A 22 -3.01 -5.63 10.83
N THR A 23 -2.64 -5.04 11.97
CA THR A 23 -3.00 -3.67 12.31
C THR A 23 -2.04 -2.69 11.64
N GLN A 24 -2.45 -1.42 11.48
CA GLN A 24 -1.52 -0.39 11.02
C GLN A 24 -0.33 -0.27 11.98
N LYS A 25 -0.56 -0.34 13.30
CA LYS A 25 0.48 -0.33 14.33
C LYS A 25 1.52 -1.43 14.11
N TYR A 26 1.07 -2.67 13.90
CA TYR A 26 1.97 -3.79 13.63
C TYR A 26 2.83 -3.54 12.38
N ILE A 27 2.22 -3.04 11.30
CA ILE A 27 2.97 -2.70 10.09
C ILE A 27 3.97 -1.57 10.33
N CYS A 28 3.63 -0.55 11.13
CA CYS A 28 4.58 0.51 11.50
C CYS A 28 5.82 -0.08 12.18
N GLU A 29 5.61 -0.98 13.14
CA GLU A 29 6.69 -1.61 13.91
C GLU A 29 7.60 -2.47 13.03
N VAL A 30 7.03 -3.21 12.07
CA VAL A 30 7.80 -4.07 11.17
C VAL A 30 8.50 -3.30 10.05
N SER A 31 7.84 -2.28 9.49
CA SER A 31 8.33 -1.55 8.31
C SER A 31 9.18 -0.31 8.65
N GLY A 32 9.07 0.22 9.87
CA GLY A 32 9.62 1.52 10.25
C GLY A 32 8.88 2.72 9.62
N ILE A 33 7.78 2.48 8.90
CA ILE A 33 6.98 3.52 8.25
C ILE A 33 6.00 4.11 9.26
N SER A 34 5.78 5.43 9.21
CA SER A 34 4.88 6.10 10.14
C SER A 34 3.41 5.68 9.94
N ALA A 35 2.66 5.67 11.04
CA ALA A 35 1.21 5.40 11.00
C ALA A 35 0.46 6.41 10.12
N SER A 36 0.90 7.67 10.11
CA SER A 36 0.34 8.72 9.25
C SER A 36 0.53 8.39 7.77
N TYR A 37 1.72 7.92 7.38
CA TYR A 37 1.98 7.53 6.00
C TYR A 37 1.12 6.33 5.58
N ILE A 38 1.02 5.29 6.42
CA ILE A 38 0.20 4.11 6.12
C ILE A 38 -1.27 4.51 5.99
N SER A 39 -1.76 5.36 6.88
CA SER A 39 -3.13 5.88 6.80
C SER A 39 -3.35 6.70 5.53
N ASP A 40 -2.45 7.63 5.20
CA ASP A 40 -2.54 8.45 3.99
C ASP A 40 -2.54 7.59 2.72
N LEU A 41 -1.69 6.57 2.68
CA LEU A 41 -1.59 5.62 1.58
C LEU A 41 -2.88 4.81 1.42
N GLU A 42 -3.38 4.22 2.51
CA GLU A 42 -4.60 3.42 2.50
C GLU A 42 -5.88 4.21 2.19
N ASN A 43 -5.82 5.54 2.32
CA ASN A 43 -6.90 6.45 1.93
C ASN A 43 -6.64 7.14 0.58
N GLY A 44 -5.62 6.70 -0.17
CA GLY A 44 -5.40 7.12 -1.55
C GLY A 44 -4.84 8.52 -1.75
N LYS A 45 -4.09 9.05 -0.77
CA LYS A 45 -3.44 10.36 -0.91
C LYS A 45 -2.55 10.39 -2.16
N ALA A 46 -2.87 11.31 -3.08
CA ALA A 46 -2.20 11.39 -4.38
C ALA A 46 -0.71 11.74 -4.28
N THR A 47 -0.29 12.44 -3.23
CA THR A 47 1.09 12.91 -3.01
C THR A 47 1.93 11.94 -2.18
N ILE A 48 1.58 10.66 -2.19
CA ILE A 48 2.34 9.62 -1.51
C ILE A 48 3.71 9.44 -2.17
N GLU A 49 4.72 9.24 -1.33
CA GLU A 49 6.05 8.84 -1.76
C GLU A 49 6.02 7.41 -2.33
N LEU A 50 6.20 7.28 -3.64
CA LEU A 50 6.07 6.01 -4.37
C LEU A 50 7.00 4.89 -3.86
N GLY A 51 8.24 5.24 -3.48
CA GLY A 51 9.22 4.25 -3.00
C GLY A 51 8.74 3.51 -1.76
N LYS A 52 8.21 4.23 -0.77
CA LYS A 52 7.62 3.63 0.44
C LYS A 52 6.34 2.85 0.15
N ALA A 53 5.59 3.23 -0.87
CA ALA A 53 4.36 2.54 -1.25
C ALA A 53 4.68 1.16 -1.84
N ILE A 54 5.71 1.09 -2.71
CA ILE A 54 6.24 -0.16 -3.25
C ILE A 54 6.85 -1.02 -2.13
N GLN A 55 7.63 -0.42 -1.21
CA GLN A 55 8.17 -1.13 -0.05
C GLN A 55 7.04 -1.79 0.77
N LEU A 56 5.96 -1.06 1.04
CA LEU A 56 4.83 -1.59 1.80
C LEU A 56 4.07 -2.66 1.02
N ALA A 57 3.88 -2.50 -0.29
CA ALA A 57 3.26 -3.52 -1.14
C ALA A 57 4.03 -4.85 -1.06
N ASN A 58 5.36 -4.79 -1.22
CA ASN A 58 6.23 -5.97 -1.11
C ASN A 58 6.16 -6.61 0.27
N LEU A 59 6.16 -5.81 1.35
CA LEU A 59 6.03 -6.32 2.73
C LEU A 59 4.72 -7.08 2.94
N LEU A 60 3.65 -6.67 2.26
CA LEU A 60 2.34 -7.30 2.32
C LEU A 60 2.17 -8.46 1.31
N GLY A 61 3.25 -8.85 0.63
CA GLY A 61 3.24 -9.92 -0.37
C GLY A 61 2.46 -9.56 -1.63
N ILE A 62 2.52 -8.30 -2.06
CA ILE A 62 1.93 -7.80 -3.30
C ILE A 62 3.05 -7.48 -4.27
N ASP A 63 3.06 -8.15 -5.40
CA ASP A 63 3.94 -7.80 -6.52
C ASP A 63 3.43 -6.56 -7.25
N VAL A 64 4.35 -5.66 -7.59
CA VAL A 64 4.07 -4.48 -8.42
C VAL A 64 4.61 -4.74 -9.83
N GLU A 65 3.72 -5.00 -10.76
CA GLU A 65 4.05 -5.30 -12.16
C GLU A 65 3.67 -4.13 -13.09
N LEU A 66 4.46 -3.95 -14.14
CA LEU A 66 4.22 -2.95 -15.19
C LEU A 66 3.90 -3.68 -16.50
N THR A 67 2.75 -3.36 -17.09
CA THR A 67 2.30 -3.92 -18.37
C THR A 67 1.82 -2.80 -19.28
N GLU A 68 2.19 -2.84 -20.56
CA GLU A 68 1.71 -1.87 -21.55
C GLU A 68 0.18 -1.91 -21.67
N ARG A 69 -0.42 -0.74 -21.92
CA ARG A 69 -1.86 -0.66 -22.17
C ARG A 69 -2.15 -1.18 -23.59
N GLY A 70 -2.97 -2.22 -23.67
CA GLY A 70 -3.68 -2.68 -24.86
C GLY A 70 -5.18 -2.71 -24.62
#